data_AF-A2FFM3-F1
#
_entry.id   AF-A2FFM3-F1
#
_cell.length_a   1.000
_cell.length_b   1.000
_cell.length_c   1.000
_cell.angle_alpha   90.00
_cell.angle_beta   90.00
_cell.angle_gamma   90.00
#
_symmetry.space_group_name_H-M   'P 1'
#
loop_
_entity.id
_entity.type
_entity.pdbx_description
1 polymer ?
#
loop_
_entity_poly.entity_id
_entity_poly.type
_entity_poly.pdbx_seq_one_letter_code
_entity_poly.pdbx_strand_id
1 'polypeptide(L)'
;MESIGSCSFYNCINLVRVIFSGSRINTIDYMAFYGCSKLSYIFLGTDTHVTSIGTNAFEGCFLLNRCGSITCPSVTIPLFEEHKISKTSFLTDCDYFCQSLNNAKSSFISPISLITPFILM
;
A
#
# COMPACT_ATOMS: atom_id res chain seq x y z
N MET A 1 0.65 20.84 -5.00
CA MET A 1 0.64 20.06 -3.76
C MET A 1 -0.80 19.77 -3.47
N GLU A 2 -1.17 18.50 -3.43
CA GLU A 2 -2.54 18.09 -3.25
C GLU A 2 -2.73 17.39 -1.91
N SER A 3 -3.87 17.67 -1.29
CA SER A 3 -4.30 17.10 -0.04
C SER A 3 -5.59 16.34 -0.25
N ILE A 4 -5.68 15.13 0.30
CA ILE A 4 -6.96 14.45 0.47
C ILE A 4 -7.61 15.07 1.70
N GLY A 5 -8.66 15.86 1.50
CA GLY A 5 -9.29 16.61 2.57
C GLY A 5 -9.89 15.72 3.67
N SER A 6 -10.09 16.32 4.84
CA SER A 6 -10.70 15.65 5.99
C SER A 6 -12.02 14.98 5.61
N CYS A 7 -12.20 13.72 6.02
CA CYS A 7 -13.41 12.93 5.78
C CYS A 7 -13.82 12.75 4.30
N SER A 8 -12.93 13.00 3.32
CA SER A 8 -13.31 12.97 1.88
C SER A 8 -13.94 11.65 1.42
N PHE A 9 -13.45 10.53 1.94
CA PHE A 9 -13.97 9.18 1.68
C PHE A 9 -14.52 8.53 2.95
N TYR A 10 -15.04 9.32 3.89
CA TYR A 10 -15.59 8.81 5.14
C TYR A 10 -16.70 7.79 4.90
N ASN A 11 -16.55 6.62 5.51
CA ASN A 11 -17.46 5.47 5.47
C ASN A 11 -17.84 5.02 4.05
N CYS A 12 -16.92 5.17 3.09
CA CYS A 12 -17.13 4.69 1.72
C CYS A 12 -16.98 3.16 1.64
N ILE A 13 -17.98 2.43 2.17
CA ILE A 13 -17.96 0.96 2.31
C ILE A 13 -17.87 0.18 0.98
N ASN A 14 -18.09 0.83 -0.15
CA ASN A 14 -17.98 0.23 -1.48
C ASN A 14 -16.70 0.66 -2.23
N LEU A 15 -15.87 1.51 -1.63
CA LEU A 15 -14.59 1.90 -2.20
C LEU A 15 -13.61 0.72 -2.08
N VAL A 16 -13.21 0.16 -3.21
CA VAL A 16 -12.33 -1.02 -3.25
C VAL A 16 -10.88 -0.63 -3.52
N ARG A 17 -10.66 0.33 -4.42
CA ARG A 17 -9.33 0.71 -4.88
C ARG A 17 -9.23 2.22 -5.02
N VAL A 18 -8.07 2.76 -4.69
CA VAL A 18 -7.72 4.16 -4.91
C VAL A 18 -6.42 4.21 -5.70
N ILE A 19 -6.43 4.90 -6.83
CA ILE A 19 -5.30 4.99 -7.74
C ILE A 19 -5.02 6.47 -7.97
N PHE A 20 -3.84 6.91 -7.56
CA PHE A 20 -3.35 8.25 -7.80
C PHE A 20 -2.37 8.20 -8.96
N SER A 21 -2.75 8.79 -10.09
CA SER A 21 -1.93 8.85 -11.31
C SER A 21 -1.59 10.30 -11.61
N GLY A 22 -0.32 10.68 -11.44
CA GLY A 22 0.21 11.99 -11.84
C GLY A 22 0.05 13.13 -10.81
N SER A 23 -0.60 12.88 -9.68
CA SER A 23 -0.81 13.89 -8.63
C SER A 23 0.19 13.71 -7.48
N ARG A 24 0.92 14.78 -7.14
CA ARG A 24 1.82 14.82 -5.99
C ARG A 24 1.02 15.08 -4.71
N ILE A 25 0.49 13.99 -4.14
CA ILE A 25 -0.17 14.03 -2.83
C ILE A 25 0.88 14.19 -1.74
N ASN A 26 0.72 15.23 -0.93
CA ASN A 26 1.56 15.45 0.24
C ASN A 26 0.82 15.12 1.55
N THR A 27 -0.50 15.29 1.57
CA THR A 27 -1.26 15.22 2.83
C THR A 27 -2.49 14.36 2.66
N ILE A 28 -2.70 13.46 3.62
CA ILE A 28 -3.93 12.69 3.78
C ILE A 28 -4.53 13.12 5.12
N ASP A 29 -5.59 13.92 5.12
CA ASP A 29 -6.08 14.56 6.34
C ASP A 29 -6.85 13.61 7.28
N TYR A 30 -7.30 14.17 8.41
CA TYR A 30 -8.10 13.51 9.44
C TYR A 30 -9.25 12.68 8.85
N MET A 31 -9.31 11.40 9.24
CA MET A 31 -10.38 10.46 8.85
C MET A 31 -10.64 10.37 7.33
N ALA A 32 -9.68 10.72 6.47
CA ALA A 32 -9.87 10.77 5.03
C ALA A 32 -10.47 9.49 4.42
N PHE A 33 -10.09 8.30 4.90
CA PHE A 33 -10.62 6.99 4.48
C PHE A 33 -11.25 6.21 5.65
N TYR A 34 -11.65 6.88 6.72
CA TYR A 34 -12.21 6.23 7.90
C TYR A 34 -13.40 5.33 7.53
N GLY A 35 -13.42 4.08 7.97
CA GLY A 35 -14.52 3.15 7.74
C GLY A 35 -14.62 2.58 6.32
N CYS A 36 -13.61 2.79 5.45
CA CYS A 36 -13.56 2.17 4.12
C CYS A 36 -13.26 0.66 4.22
N SER A 37 -14.23 -0.12 4.70
CA SER A 37 -14.06 -1.55 5.04
C SER A 37 -13.69 -2.45 3.85
N LYS A 38 -14.04 -2.06 2.62
CA LYS A 38 -13.69 -2.80 1.39
C LYS A 38 -12.45 -2.27 0.68
N LEU A 39 -11.79 -1.22 1.18
CA LEU A 39 -10.61 -0.65 0.55
C LEU A 39 -9.43 -1.62 0.68
N SER A 40 -9.12 -2.30 -0.41
CA SER A 40 -8.11 -3.35 -0.47
C SER A 40 -6.85 -2.94 -1.21
N TYR A 41 -6.86 -1.82 -1.92
CA TYR A 41 -5.70 -1.38 -2.69
C TYR A 41 -5.56 0.13 -2.76
N ILE A 42 -4.36 0.64 -2.49
CA ILE A 42 -3.98 2.04 -2.70
C ILE A 42 -2.70 2.10 -3.52
N PHE A 43 -2.74 2.81 -4.64
CA PHE A 43 -1.58 3.15 -5.43
C PHE A 43 -1.31 4.65 -5.33
N LEU A 44 -0.23 5.04 -4.65
CA LEU A 44 0.18 6.45 -4.52
C LEU A 44 1.04 6.91 -5.71
N GLY A 45 1.68 5.97 -6.42
CA GLY A 45 2.64 6.28 -7.48
C GLY A 45 4.10 6.24 -7.00
N THR A 46 5.04 6.33 -7.94
CA THR A 46 6.49 6.29 -7.65
C THR A 46 7.06 7.64 -7.23
N ASP A 47 6.38 8.73 -7.58
CA ASP A 47 6.83 10.12 -7.38
C ASP A 47 6.05 10.86 -6.28
N THR A 48 5.29 10.13 -5.45
CA THR A 48 4.55 10.70 -4.33
C THR A 48 5.44 10.94 -3.12
N HIS A 49 5.22 12.09 -2.47
CA HIS A 49 5.90 12.49 -1.25
C HIS A 49 4.86 12.80 -0.17
N VAL A 50 4.13 11.78 0.28
CA VAL A 50 3.23 11.95 1.43
C VAL A 50 4.08 12.29 2.65
N THR A 51 3.90 13.49 3.19
CA THR A 51 4.63 14.01 4.35
C THR A 51 3.78 13.98 5.61
N SER A 52 2.45 13.90 5.48
CA SER A 52 1.54 13.91 6.62
C SER A 52 0.33 13.02 6.36
N ILE A 53 0.03 12.18 7.35
CA ILE A 53 -1.21 11.41 7.46
C ILE A 53 -1.90 11.89 8.74
N GLY A 54 -3.20 12.16 8.64
CA GLY A 54 -4.01 12.64 9.72
C GLY A 54 -4.47 11.50 10.63
N THR A 55 -4.84 11.86 11.86
CA THR A 55 -5.35 10.91 12.84
C THR A 55 -6.52 10.09 12.26
N ASN A 56 -6.45 8.78 12.44
CA ASN A 56 -7.46 7.81 12.02
C ASN A 56 -7.78 7.83 10.51
N ALA A 57 -6.90 8.36 9.66
CA ALA A 57 -7.11 8.43 8.21
C ALA A 57 -7.47 7.09 7.58
N PHE A 58 -6.93 5.96 8.07
CA PHE A 58 -7.18 4.61 7.58
C PHE A 58 -7.84 3.68 8.62
N GLU A 59 -8.40 4.24 9.68
CA GLU A 59 -9.09 3.40 10.67
C GLU A 59 -10.33 2.74 10.06
N GLY A 60 -10.53 1.44 10.31
CA GLY A 60 -11.60 0.66 9.69
C GLY A 60 -11.29 0.14 8.28
N CYS A 61 -10.11 0.42 7.72
CA CYS A 61 -9.64 -0.14 6.45
C CYS A 61 -8.96 -1.50 6.64
N PHE A 62 -9.72 -2.52 7.07
CA PHE A 62 -9.16 -3.82 7.47
C PHE A 62 -8.39 -4.55 6.37
N LEU A 63 -8.77 -4.34 5.12
CA LEU A 63 -8.15 -5.03 3.98
C LEU A 63 -6.81 -4.44 3.58
N LEU A 64 -6.47 -3.21 4.00
CA LEU A 64 -5.17 -2.61 3.69
C LEU A 64 -3.99 -3.29 4.39
N ASN A 65 -4.22 -4.04 5.45
CA ASN A 65 -3.16 -4.78 6.15
C ASN A 65 -2.75 -6.09 5.44
N ARG A 66 -3.41 -6.44 4.33
CA ARG A 66 -3.06 -7.62 3.53
C ARG A 66 -1.77 -7.39 2.76
N CYS A 67 -1.13 -8.47 2.36
CA CYS A 67 0.01 -8.43 1.46
C CYS A 67 -0.21 -7.51 0.25
N GLY A 68 0.74 -6.61 -0.05
CA GLY A 68 0.77 -5.86 -1.31
C GLY A 68 -0.43 -4.92 -1.53
N SER A 69 -1.14 -4.57 -0.46
CA SER A 69 -2.31 -3.69 -0.52
C SER A 69 -1.95 -2.23 -0.82
N ILE A 70 -0.73 -1.80 -0.52
CA ILE A 70 -0.31 -0.42 -0.75
C ILE A 70 0.97 -0.41 -1.58
N THR A 71 0.93 0.31 -2.69
CA THR A 71 2.10 0.58 -3.53
C THR A 71 2.46 2.05 -3.39
N CYS A 72 3.61 2.30 -2.79
CA CYS A 72 4.14 3.64 -2.54
C CYS A 72 5.68 3.64 -2.57
N PRO A 73 6.32 4.82 -2.64
CA PRO A 73 7.77 4.93 -2.54
C PRO A 73 8.26 4.49 -1.16
N SER A 74 9.46 3.89 -1.10
CA SER A 74 10.01 3.36 0.16
C SER A 74 10.16 4.43 1.25
N VAL A 75 10.38 5.69 0.87
CA VAL A 75 10.49 6.84 1.77
C VAL A 75 9.19 7.12 2.54
N THR A 76 8.02 6.77 1.99
CA THR A 76 6.73 7.04 2.66
C THR A 76 6.31 5.92 3.60
N ILE A 77 6.90 4.72 3.49
CA ILE A 77 6.51 3.55 4.29
C ILE A 77 6.50 3.84 5.81
N PRO A 78 7.54 4.46 6.41
CA PRO A 78 7.55 4.70 7.86
C PRO A 78 6.38 5.56 8.36
N LEU A 79 5.91 6.50 7.53
CA LEU A 79 4.78 7.37 7.86
C LEU A 79 3.47 6.57 7.98
N PHE A 80 3.27 5.58 7.11
CA PHE A 80 2.10 4.71 7.18
C PHE A 80 2.17 3.73 8.36
N GLU A 81 3.36 3.25 8.70
CA GLU A 81 3.55 2.38 9.87
C GLU A 81 3.16 3.06 11.18
N GLU A 82 3.46 4.35 11.34
CA GLU A 82 3.02 5.16 12.49
C GLU A 82 1.48 5.20 12.61
N HIS A 83 0.78 5.08 11.49
CA HIS A 83 -0.68 5.17 11.40
C HIS A 83 -1.38 3.80 11.41
N LYS A 84 -0.77 2.79 12.05
CA LYS A 84 -1.32 1.44 12.26
C LYS A 84 -1.51 0.63 10.96
N ILE A 85 -0.77 0.95 9.90
CA ILE A 85 -0.69 0.11 8.70
C ILE A 85 0.49 -0.86 8.85
N SER A 86 0.24 -2.15 8.68
CA SER A 86 1.27 -3.18 8.79
C SER A 86 2.31 -3.07 7.67
N LYS A 87 3.57 -3.41 7.98
CA LYS A 87 4.66 -3.56 7.00
C LYS A 87 4.31 -4.52 5.86
N THR A 88 3.50 -5.54 6.16
CA THR A 88 3.03 -6.52 5.18
C THR A 88 2.28 -5.89 4.01
N SER A 89 1.67 -4.71 4.22
CA SER A 89 0.91 -3.96 3.22
C SER A 89 1.76 -3.52 2.03
N PHE A 90 3.07 -3.36 2.23
CA PHE A 90 4.02 -2.85 1.24
C PHE A 90 4.86 -3.95 0.57
N LEU A 91 4.73 -5.19 1.03
CA LEU A 91 5.51 -6.32 0.51
C LEU A 91 4.98 -6.77 -0.85
N THR A 92 5.89 -7.01 -1.79
CA THR A 92 5.60 -7.68 -3.07
C THR A 92 5.71 -9.19 -2.96
N ASP A 93 6.50 -9.66 -1.99
CA ASP A 93 6.89 -11.06 -1.83
C ASP A 93 6.27 -11.62 -0.56
N CYS A 94 4.95 -11.55 -0.43
CA CYS A 94 4.35 -12.28 0.68
C CYS A 94 4.30 -13.73 0.31
N ASP A 95 4.81 -14.56 1.21
CA ASP A 95 4.61 -16.00 1.21
C ASP A 95 3.11 -16.28 1.12
N TYR A 96 2.60 -16.42 -0.10
CA TYR A 96 1.60 -17.42 -0.35
C TYR A 96 2.26 -18.70 0.11
N PHE A 97 1.92 -19.13 1.32
CA PHE A 97 2.22 -20.44 1.83
C PHE A 97 1.55 -21.43 0.87
N CYS A 98 2.22 -21.70 -0.25
CA CYS A 98 1.91 -22.76 -1.17
C CYS A 98 2.16 -24.05 -0.39
N GLN A 99 1.15 -24.52 0.35
CA GLN A 99 1.16 -25.84 0.97
C GLN A 99 1.38 -26.97 -0.05
N SER A 100 1.40 -26.67 -1.35
CA SER A 100 1.76 -27.57 -2.43
C SER A 100 3.28 -27.76 -2.64
N LEU A 101 4.17 -26.92 -2.10
CA LEU A 101 5.62 -26.98 -2.37
C LEU A 101 6.46 -27.60 -1.25
N ASN A 102 5.86 -28.07 -0.16
CA ASN A 102 6.57 -28.77 0.92
C ASN A 102 7.17 -30.14 0.52
N ASN A 103 6.97 -30.59 -0.72
CA ASN A 103 7.61 -31.78 -1.28
C ASN A 103 8.89 -31.50 -2.07
N ALA A 104 9.30 -30.24 -2.25
CA ALA A 104 10.58 -29.90 -2.88
C ALA A 104 11.50 -29.22 -1.87
N LYS A 105 12.05 -30.02 -0.95
CA LYS A 105 13.14 -29.55 -0.07
C LYS A 105 14.39 -29.25 -0.90
N SER A 106 15.01 -28.12 -0.55
CA SER A 106 16.43 -27.77 -0.66
C SER A 106 16.93 -27.10 -1.95
N SER A 107 17.70 -26.02 -1.72
CA SER A 107 18.32 -25.08 -2.67
C SER A 107 17.30 -24.23 -3.43
N PHE A 108 17.27 -22.91 -3.35
CA PHE A 108 18.38 -22.03 -3.70
C PHE A 108 18.32 -20.71 -2.91
N ILE A 109 19.49 -20.29 -2.46
CA ILE A 109 19.81 -18.92 -2.06
C ILE A 109 19.53 -18.00 -3.26
N SER A 110 19.09 -16.77 -2.99
CA SER A 110 18.73 -15.75 -3.98
C SER A 110 19.79 -15.53 -5.08
N PRO A 111 19.38 -14.97 -6.22
CA PRO A 111 20.02 -13.70 -6.57
C PRO A 111 19.05 -12.64 -7.10
N ILE A 112 19.39 -11.41 -6.75
CA ILE A 112 18.84 -10.11 -7.17
C ILE A 112 19.12 -9.84 -8.68
N SER A 113 18.96 -10.82 -9.59
CA SER A 113 19.46 -10.68 -10.98
C SER A 113 18.51 -10.98 -12.14
N LEU A 114 17.19 -11.13 -11.95
CA LEU A 114 16.31 -11.64 -13.02
C LEU A 114 15.05 -10.83 -13.38
N ILE A 115 14.90 -9.56 -12.95
CA ILE A 115 13.79 -8.69 -13.42
C ILE A 115 14.28 -7.39 -14.09
N THR A 116 15.49 -7.37 -14.64
CA THR A 116 15.77 -6.51 -15.80
C THR A 116 16.11 -7.44 -16.94
N PRO A 117 15.20 -7.59 -17.90
CA PRO A 117 15.42 -6.81 -19.12
C PRO A 117 14.10 -6.38 -19.82
N PHE A 118 14.14 -5.27 -20.57
CA PHE A 118 13.09 -4.78 -21.49
C PHE A 118 11.76 -4.39 -20.82
N ILE A 119 11.33 -3.13 -20.79
CA ILE A 119 10.88 -2.38 -21.98
C ILE A 119 11.25 -0.90 -21.78
N LEU A 120 12.40 -0.53 -22.32
CA LEU A 120 12.57 0.74 -23.01
C LEU A 120 12.02 0.49 -24.43
N MET A 121 10.84 1.03 -24.71
CA MET A 121 10.44 1.49 -26.03
C MET A 121 9.92 2.92 -25.86
#